data_AF-A0A9D9EA14-F1
#
_entry.id   AF-A0A9D9EA14-F1
#
_cell.length_a   1.000
_cell.length_b   1.000
_cell.length_c   1.000
_cell.angle_alpha   90.00
_cell.angle_beta   90.00
_cell.angle_gamma   90.00
#
_symmetry.space_group_name_H-M   'P 1'
#
loop_
_entity.id
_entity.type
_entity.pdbx_description
1 polymer ?
#
loop_
_entity_poly.entity_id
_entity_poly.type
_entity_poly.pdbx_seq_one_letter_code
_entity_poly.pdbx_strand_id
1 'polypeptide(L)'
;MTEYRLVGDGRSDNSEALQALLDLKGKLTLLKGVYLTGPLTVHSDTEIEFEEGAVLKFIPDFGLYKPVHTRWEGVKCWCMHPCLYIDGAKNVHIHGKGVIDGSGQAWWDQANARRNSTDGPQSDIEKAFAALN
;
A
#
# COMPACT_ATOMS: atom_id res chain seq x y z
N MET A 1 -3.82 -1.99 26.94
CA MET A 1 -3.54 -1.13 25.78
C MET A 1 -2.50 -1.86 24.94
N THR A 2 -2.82 -2.19 23.70
CA THR A 2 -1.87 -2.85 22.80
C THR A 2 -0.84 -1.81 22.36
N GLU A 3 0.43 -2.01 22.70
CA GLU A 3 1.51 -1.19 22.14
C GLU A 3 1.91 -1.75 20.79
N TYR A 4 1.61 -1.01 19.73
CA TYR A 4 2.10 -1.32 18.39
C TYR A 4 3.54 -0.82 18.28
N ARG A 5 4.47 -1.73 18.05
CA ARG A 5 5.88 -1.42 17.84
C ARG A 5 6.23 -1.58 16.36
N LEU A 6 6.69 -0.49 15.76
CA LEU A 6 7.24 -0.50 14.41
C LEU A 6 8.72 -0.87 14.45
N VAL A 7 9.14 -1.74 13.52
CA VAL A 7 10.51 -2.21 13.38
C VAL A 7 11.04 -1.77 12.02
N GLY A 8 11.93 -0.78 12.03
CA GLY A 8 12.50 -0.13 10.84
C GLY A 8 13.76 -0.83 10.31
N ASP A 9 13.81 -2.16 10.30
CA ASP A 9 14.98 -2.98 9.93
C ASP A 9 15.03 -3.38 8.44
N GLY A 10 14.03 -2.99 7.66
CA GLY A 10 13.88 -3.36 6.24
C GLY A 10 13.56 -4.84 6.01
N ARG A 11 13.11 -5.56 7.02
CA ARG A 11 12.82 -7.01 6.97
C ARG A 11 11.50 -7.38 7.63
N SER A 12 11.19 -6.74 8.76
CA SER A 12 9.99 -6.99 9.53
C SER A 12 8.77 -6.44 8.81
N ASP A 13 7.73 -7.26 8.68
CA ASP A 13 6.42 -6.84 8.18
C ASP A 13 5.68 -6.04 9.26
N ASN A 14 5.44 -4.76 8.98
CA ASN A 14 4.77 -3.83 9.88
C ASN A 14 3.30 -3.60 9.50
N SER A 15 2.74 -4.34 8.53
CA SER A 15 1.41 -4.08 7.95
C SER A 15 0.31 -3.93 9.02
N GLU A 16 0.20 -4.92 9.91
CA GLU A 16 -0.83 -4.92 10.97
C GLU A 16 -0.64 -3.75 11.93
N ALA A 17 0.60 -3.50 12.35
CA ALA A 17 0.93 -2.43 13.29
C ALA A 17 0.68 -1.04 12.69
N LEU A 18 1.04 -0.83 11.43
CA LEU A 18 0.82 0.42 10.71
C LEU A 18 -0.67 0.67 10.50
N GLN A 19 -1.41 -0.33 10.02
CA GLN A 19 -2.85 -0.17 9.82
C GLN A 19 -3.56 0.11 11.14
N ALA A 20 -3.25 -0.63 12.21
CA ALA A 20 -3.85 -0.39 13.52
C ALA A 20 -3.52 1.00 14.09
N LEU A 21 -2.30 1.51 13.86
CA LEU A 21 -1.94 2.87 14.27
C LEU A 21 -2.72 3.95 13.50
N LEU A 22 -2.92 3.75 12.19
CA LEU A 22 -3.76 4.64 11.37
C LEU A 22 -5.21 4.61 11.86
N ASP A 23 -5.77 3.42 12.09
CA ASP A 23 -7.17 3.23 12.49
C ASP A 23 -7.47 3.80 13.88
N LEU A 24 -6.52 3.70 14.81
CA LEU A 24 -6.72 4.12 16.20
C LEU A 24 -6.41 5.59 16.46
N LYS A 25 -5.35 6.13 15.84
CA LYS A 25 -4.78 7.42 16.25
C LYS A 25 -4.90 8.51 15.20
N GLY A 26 -5.00 8.15 13.91
CA GLY A 26 -4.86 9.13 12.83
C GLY A 26 -3.53 9.89 12.88
N LYS A 27 -2.52 9.39 13.61
CA LYS A 27 -1.20 10.05 13.69
C LYS A 27 -0.10 9.01 13.75
N LEU A 28 0.81 9.11 12.80
CA LEU A 28 1.94 8.21 12.62
C LEU A 28 3.20 9.03 12.34
N THR A 29 4.23 8.86 13.16
CA THR A 29 5.56 9.43 12.90
C THR A 29 6.53 8.29 12.63
N LEU A 30 7.09 8.26 11.43
CA LEU A 30 8.10 7.28 11.04
C LEU A 30 9.49 7.87 11.28
N LEU A 31 10.19 7.29 12.26
CA LEU A 31 11.58 7.62 12.55
C LEU A 31 12.51 7.06 11.47
N LYS A 32 13.77 7.52 11.44
CA LYS A 32 14.80 6.94 10.55
C LYS A 32 14.80 5.40 10.60
N GLY A 33 14.69 4.76 9.44
CA GLY A 33 14.58 3.31 9.31
C GLY A 33 13.80 2.90 8.06
N VAL A 34 13.76 1.60 7.76
CA VAL A 34 12.99 1.04 6.64
C VAL A 34 11.87 0.17 7.17
N TYR A 35 10.62 0.56 6.96
CA TYR A 35 9.44 -0.14 7.44
C TYR A 35 8.77 -0.84 6.27
N LEU A 36 8.80 -2.18 6.25
CA LEU A 36 8.08 -2.94 5.25
C LEU A 36 6.59 -2.99 5.59
N THR A 37 5.75 -2.85 4.57
CA THR A 37 4.29 -2.93 4.73
C THR A 37 3.62 -3.43 3.46
N GLY A 38 2.48 -4.08 3.59
CA GLY A 38 1.48 -4.20 2.55
C GLY A 38 0.74 -2.87 2.30
N PRO A 39 -0.31 -2.87 1.49
CA PRO A 39 -1.13 -1.69 1.26
C PRO A 39 -1.76 -1.16 2.56
N LEU A 40 -1.93 0.16 2.65
CA LEU A 40 -2.56 0.82 3.80
C LEU A 40 -3.77 1.64 3.38
N THR A 41 -4.85 1.54 4.15
CA THR A 41 -5.99 2.46 4.03
C THR A 41 -5.80 3.63 4.99
N VAL A 42 -5.99 4.85 4.48
CA VAL A 42 -5.86 6.09 5.24
C VAL A 42 -7.22 6.77 5.37
N HIS A 43 -7.63 7.04 6.60
CA HIS A 43 -8.92 7.64 6.93
C HIS A 43 -8.83 9.16 7.14
N SER A 44 -9.97 9.81 7.38
CA SER A 44 -10.00 11.24 7.67
C SER A 44 -9.20 11.57 8.93
N ASP A 45 -8.74 12.82 9.01
CA ASP A 45 -7.99 13.35 10.16
C ASP A 45 -6.70 12.56 10.45
N THR A 46 -6.04 12.10 9.38
CA THR A 46 -4.75 11.39 9.47
C THR A 46 -3.57 12.30 9.18
N GLU A 47 -2.56 12.29 10.05
CA GLU A 47 -1.23 12.84 9.82
C GLU A 47 -0.16 11.72 9.80
N ILE A 48 0.57 11.61 8.68
CA ILE A 48 1.75 10.75 8.55
C ILE A 48 2.97 11.65 8.33
N GLU A 49 3.86 11.67 9.32
CA GLU A 49 5.10 12.44 9.30
C GLU A 49 6.30 11.51 9.14
N PHE A 50 7.21 11.90 8.25
CA PHE A 50 8.43 11.15 7.97
C PHE A 50 9.67 11.94 8.41
N GLU A 51 10.45 11.38 9.33
CA GLU A 51 11.79 11.88 9.60
C GLU A 51 12.74 11.67 8.41
N GLU A 52 13.83 12.43 8.39
CA GLU A 52 14.89 12.27 7.39
C GLU A 52 15.51 10.87 7.48
N GLY A 53 15.49 10.14 6.37
CA GLY A 53 15.96 8.74 6.31
C GLY A 53 14.94 7.69 6.75
N ALA A 54 13.68 8.07 7.02
CA ALA A 54 12.57 7.13 7.12
C ALA A 54 12.14 6.65 5.72
N VAL A 55 11.91 5.36 5.55
CA VAL A 55 11.43 4.75 4.31
C VAL A 55 10.24 3.86 4.63
N LEU A 56 9.07 4.19 4.08
CA LEU A 56 7.92 3.30 4.04
C LEU A 56 7.99 2.50 2.74
N LYS A 57 8.37 1.23 2.82
CA LYS A 57 8.61 0.38 1.66
C LYS A 57 7.52 -0.66 1.53
N PHE A 58 6.84 -0.65 0.39
CA PHE A 58 5.74 -1.55 0.11
C PHE A 58 6.26 -2.92 -0.35
N ILE A 59 5.72 -3.99 0.24
CA ILE A 59 6.08 -5.38 -0.07
C ILE A 59 5.47 -5.72 -1.44
N PRO A 60 6.28 -6.09 -2.45
CA PRO A 60 5.80 -6.39 -3.80
C PRO A 60 5.19 -7.80 -3.90
N ASP A 61 4.36 -8.18 -2.93
CA ASP A 61 3.53 -9.37 -2.99
C ASP A 61 2.15 -8.96 -3.51
N PHE A 62 1.89 -9.27 -4.78
CA PHE A 62 0.62 -9.02 -5.46
C PHE A 62 -0.60 -9.51 -4.68
N GLY A 63 -0.45 -10.58 -3.90
CA GLY A 63 -1.51 -11.18 -3.08
C GLY A 63 -1.99 -10.29 -1.93
N LEU A 64 -1.18 -9.33 -1.47
CA LEU A 64 -1.54 -8.40 -0.40
C LEU A 64 -2.49 -7.29 -0.89
N TYR A 65 -2.48 -6.98 -2.19
CA TYR A 65 -3.22 -5.86 -2.78
C TYR A 65 -4.61 -6.29 -3.24
N LYS A 66 -5.49 -6.51 -2.26
CA LYS A 66 -6.89 -6.93 -2.49
C LYS A 66 -7.67 -5.90 -3.34
N PRO A 67 -8.70 -6.31 -4.08
CA PRO A 67 -9.41 -5.39 -4.95
C PRO A 67 -10.20 -4.36 -4.15
N VAL A 68 -10.11 -3.10 -4.56
CA VAL A 68 -10.87 -1.95 -4.04
C VAL A 68 -11.54 -1.22 -5.21
N HIS A 69 -12.62 -0.50 -4.92
CA HIS A 69 -13.27 0.31 -5.92
C HIS A 69 -12.45 1.58 -6.17
N THR A 70 -11.86 1.68 -7.36
CA THR A 70 -10.95 2.77 -7.74
C THR A 70 -11.09 3.04 -9.24
N ARG A 71 -10.04 3.55 -9.87
CA ARG A 71 -9.97 3.87 -11.29
C ARG A 71 -8.73 3.27 -11.94
N TRP A 72 -8.91 2.72 -13.13
CA TRP A 72 -7.83 2.30 -14.02
C TRP A 72 -7.96 3.04 -15.35
N GLU A 73 -6.93 3.80 -15.74
CA GLU A 73 -6.89 4.56 -17.00
C GLU A 73 -8.15 5.40 -17.29
N GLY A 74 -8.76 5.96 -16.23
CA GLY A 74 -9.95 6.81 -16.32
C GLY A 74 -11.29 6.09 -16.15
N VAL A 75 -11.31 4.75 -16.12
CA VAL A 75 -12.52 3.95 -15.91
C VAL A 75 -12.65 3.57 -14.44
N LYS A 76 -13.83 3.79 -13.83
CA LYS A 76 -14.12 3.29 -12.47
C LYS A 76 -14.33 1.79 -12.52
N CYS A 77 -13.60 1.05 -11.69
CA CYS A 77 -13.61 -0.41 -11.67
C CYS A 77 -13.09 -0.93 -10.33
N TRP A 78 -13.28 -2.23 -10.09
CA TRP A 78 -12.55 -2.94 -9.05
C TRP A 78 -11.13 -3.23 -9.54
N CYS A 79 -10.14 -2.65 -8.85
CA CYS A 79 -8.73 -2.80 -9.19
C CYS A 79 -7.89 -2.96 -7.91
N MET A 80 -6.58 -3.14 -8.06
CA MET A 80 -5.68 -3.49 -6.97
C MET A 80 -5.68 -2.37 -5.94
N HIS A 81 -5.63 -2.73 -4.67
CA HIS A 81 -5.39 -1.75 -3.62
C HIS A 81 -4.15 -0.93 -3.99
N PRO A 82 -4.20 0.42 -4.03
CA PRO A 82 -3.00 1.21 -4.21
C PRO A 82 -2.10 1.09 -2.97
N CYS A 83 -0.84 1.51 -3.05
CA CYS A 83 0.04 1.52 -1.85
C CYS A 83 -0.61 2.26 -0.67
N LEU A 84 -1.17 3.45 -0.93
CA LEU A 84 -2.00 4.19 0.01
C LEU A 84 -3.38 4.39 -0.61
N TYR A 85 -4.43 3.90 0.04
CA TYR A 85 -5.81 4.11 -0.39
C TYR A 85 -6.48 5.17 0.48
N ILE A 86 -6.89 6.26 -0.16
CA ILE A 86 -7.48 7.43 0.47
C ILE A 86 -8.76 7.75 -0.30
N ASP A 87 -9.88 7.17 0.13
CA ASP A 87 -11.19 7.38 -0.50
C ASP A 87 -12.15 8.07 0.45
N GLY A 88 -12.82 9.13 -0.03
CA GLY A 88 -13.76 9.92 0.77
C GLY A 88 -13.18 10.64 2.00
N ALA A 89 -11.87 10.57 2.25
CA ALA A 89 -11.24 11.13 3.44
C ALA A 89 -10.98 12.65 3.34
N LYS A 90 -10.96 13.31 4.51
CA LYS A 90 -10.67 14.74 4.66
C LYS A 90 -9.54 14.95 5.67
N ASN A 91 -8.85 16.10 5.59
CA ASN A 91 -7.78 16.48 6.53
C ASN A 91 -6.65 15.43 6.62
N VAL A 92 -6.20 14.92 5.46
CA VAL A 92 -5.09 13.98 5.39
C VAL A 92 -3.80 14.71 5.05
N HIS A 93 -2.80 14.59 5.92
CA HIS A 93 -1.49 15.20 5.77
C HIS A 93 -0.41 14.12 5.72
N ILE A 94 0.31 14.03 4.60
CA ILE A 94 1.44 13.11 4.43
C ILE A 94 2.64 13.97 4.07
N HIS A 95 3.61 14.09 4.98
CA HIS A 95 4.68 15.08 4.86
C HIS A 95 5.98 14.66 5.56
N GLY A 96 7.03 15.46 5.39
CA GLY A 96 8.34 15.23 5.99
C GLY A 96 9.42 14.96 4.95
N LYS A 97 10.54 14.38 5.40
CA LYS A 97 11.78 14.21 4.61
C LYS A 97 12.10 12.75 4.26
N GLY A 98 11.20 11.83 4.55
CA GLY A 98 11.38 10.41 4.23
C GLY A 98 10.96 10.07 2.80
N VAL A 99 10.89 8.77 2.55
CA VAL A 99 10.60 8.18 1.23
C VAL A 99 9.41 7.22 1.33
N ILE A 100 8.53 7.30 0.34
CA ILE A 100 7.54 6.27 0.06
C ILE A 100 8.07 5.46 -1.13
N ASP A 101 8.36 4.18 -0.91
CA ASP A 101 8.91 3.27 -1.92
C ASP A 101 7.87 2.20 -2.28
N GLY A 102 7.25 2.33 -3.45
CA GLY A 102 6.23 1.39 -3.95
C GLY A 102 6.76 0.04 -4.43
N SER A 103 8.08 -0.18 -4.44
CA SER A 103 8.71 -1.40 -4.98
C SER A 103 8.25 -1.74 -6.41
N GLY A 104 8.11 -0.71 -7.25
CA GLY A 104 7.48 -0.77 -8.58
C GLY A 104 8.10 -1.75 -9.59
N GLN A 105 9.37 -2.13 -9.41
CA GLN A 105 10.08 -2.97 -10.38
C GLN A 105 9.38 -4.32 -10.61
N ALA A 106 8.96 -4.99 -9.54
CA ALA A 106 8.27 -6.28 -9.65
C ALA A 106 6.96 -6.18 -10.47
N TRP A 107 6.25 -5.06 -10.34
CA TRP A 107 5.02 -4.77 -11.09
C TRP A 107 5.29 -4.60 -12.58
N TRP A 108 6.34 -3.85 -12.92
CA TRP A 108 6.76 -3.68 -14.31
C TRP A 108 7.25 -4.97 -14.93
N ASP A 109 8.00 -5.78 -14.18
CA ASP A 109 8.48 -7.08 -14.66
C ASP A 109 7.31 -8.01 -14.98
N GLN A 110 6.29 -8.05 -14.12
CA GLN A 110 5.07 -8.84 -14.36
C GLN A 110 4.30 -8.31 -15.59
N ALA A 111 4.11 -7.00 -15.70
CA ALA A 111 3.41 -6.40 -16.84
C ALA A 111 4.16 -6.64 -18.16
N ASN A 112 5.49 -6.52 -18.16
CA ASN A 112 6.33 -6.75 -19.34
C ASN A 112 6.32 -8.23 -19.76
N ALA A 113 6.37 -9.16 -18.80
CA ALA A 113 6.27 -10.59 -19.09
C ALA A 113 4.95 -10.96 -19.78
N ARG A 114 3.89 -10.17 -19.57
CA ARG A 114 2.55 -10.37 -20.17
C ARG A 114 2.25 -9.49 -21.36
N ARG A 115 3.16 -8.59 -21.77
CA ARG A 115 2.90 -7.54 -22.76
C ARG A 115 2.39 -8.03 -24.12
N ASN A 116 2.63 -9.31 -24.43
CA ASN A 116 2.17 -9.97 -25.65
C ASN A 116 1.45 -11.31 -25.39
N SER A 117 1.08 -11.61 -24.13
CA SER A 117 0.31 -12.80 -23.81
C SER A 117 -1.15 -12.59 -24.20
N THR A 118 -1.80 -13.64 -24.70
CA THR A 118 -3.25 -13.69 -24.92
C THR A 118 -3.96 -14.48 -23.81
N ASP A 119 -3.20 -14.89 -22.81
CA ASP A 119 -3.71 -15.68 -21.70
C ASP A 119 -4.63 -14.82 -20.84
N GLY A 120 -5.79 -15.36 -20.52
CA GLY A 120 -6.68 -14.76 -19.53
C GLY A 120 -6.08 -14.84 -18.10
N PRO A 121 -6.86 -14.41 -17.09
CA PRO A 121 -6.49 -14.50 -15.68
C PRO A 121 -5.96 -15.88 -15.28
N GLN A 122 -4.72 -15.95 -14.80
CA GLN A 122 -4.05 -17.20 -14.44
C GLN A 122 -4.12 -17.47 -12.95
N SER A 123 -3.74 -16.48 -12.14
CA SER A 123 -3.74 -16.61 -10.68
C SER A 123 -5.14 -16.45 -10.09
N ASP A 124 -5.35 -16.99 -8.88
CA ASP A 124 -6.65 -16.89 -8.21
C ASP A 124 -7.04 -15.44 -7.93
N ILE A 125 -6.07 -14.57 -7.65
CA ILE A 125 -6.33 -13.14 -7.47
C ILE A 125 -6.74 -12.48 -8.79
N GLU A 126 -6.10 -12.81 -9.92
CA GLU A 126 -6.51 -12.28 -11.22
C GLU A 126 -7.91 -12.74 -11.61
N LYS A 127 -8.25 -14.01 -11.34
CA LYS A 127 -9.59 -14.55 -11.59
C LYS A 127 -10.63 -13.86 -10.71
N ALA A 128 -10.31 -13.63 -9.44
CA ALA A 128 -11.18 -12.88 -8.54
C ALA A 128 -11.41 -11.45 -9.02
N PHE A 129 -10.37 -10.78 -9.54
CA PHE A 129 -10.47 -9.44 -10.09
C PHE A 129 -11.33 -9.37 -11.36
N ALA A 130 -11.13 -10.33 -12.26
CA ALA A 130 -11.92 -10.42 -13.48
C ALA A 130 -13.41 -10.70 -13.21
N ALA A 131 -13.73 -11.36 -12.10
CA ALA A 131 -15.12 -11.63 -11.70
C ALA A 131 -15.84 -10.41 -11.08
N LEU A 132 -15.11 -9.34 -10.73
CA LEU A 132 -15.66 -8.15 -10.07
C LEU A 132 -16.05 -7.03 -11.04
N ASN A 133 -15.73 -7.15 -12.33
CA ASN A 133 -15.99 -6.16 -13.37
C ASN A 133 -16.78 -6.78 -14.52
#